data_AF-A0A6I5MZH9-F1
#
_entry.id   AF-A0A6I5MZH9-F1
#
_cell.length_a   1.000
_cell.length_b   1.000
_cell.length_c   1.000
_cell.angle_alpha   90.00
_cell.angle_beta   90.00
_cell.angle_gamma   90.00
#
_symmetry.space_group_name_H-M   'P 1'
#
loop_
_entity.id
_entity.type
_entity.pdbx_description
1 polymer ?
#
loop_
_entity_poly.entity_id
_entity_poly.type
_entity_poly.pdbx_seq_one_letter_code
_entity_poly.pdbx_strand_id
1 'polypeptide(L)'
;MTTYYVSARGNDADDGQTPETPWQTLAKASTLALRPGDQLLLERGSAWHGEALHLTGKFRDDDKSDTPAPIVVADYGDPALPRPAIHADGAGIWHEDYGVPIGGAPHRNRGDVSTALLIRDLGNIEARNLELSNRWPDCTPEQRAGRRHRFAAIDAPDRTGVAVVAERAGTVRHVVLENLFIHDVEGNIYDKHMANGGIQVIAHWNPDRLPSMARESCTAAAAAAGPSAGDDDRLPRGATTDESSHNHPDGGAPVARFDDVTVRGCHVARASRWGISVGYTGYLNVIDGGRRGADGRFDNTFDYGDGTIDDGLLARYGATNVIVEDNVVDDAGGDAITVHYCLRPLVRGNVSRRAARWIRRDVYTATGRDRVAAAIWPWRCKDALLEHNHAFGTLNAGLGNGDGQAWDADYGDGTVYRYNYSAGNTGGTVMVCGEFAVNTTFQYNTAVDDGANADYSRTGCQTQAGAAGNTGNATTAGQGEAPEDGDGTLGCIDLPGNPIAIVADNVFVIPPTGRPLREERCTGTAVIERNTFVFRGHSTASANAVPGTIPDELVGNATGDAADKLLPGKSATRTIDAAGKTLPDWYPSGSSLAYRGNILL
;
A
#
# COMPACT_ATOMS: atom_id res chain seq x y z
N MET A 1 36.55 -2.32 0.15
CA MET A 1 36.27 -2.38 1.59
C MET A 1 37.07 -1.29 2.27
N THR A 2 36.41 -0.15 2.41
CA THR A 2 36.83 0.96 3.25
C THR A 2 35.71 1.21 4.26
N THR A 3 36.08 1.50 5.51
CA THR A 3 35.12 1.94 6.53
C THR A 3 35.27 3.45 6.71
N TYR A 4 34.16 4.16 6.62
CA TYR A 4 34.07 5.60 6.83
C TYR A 4 33.30 5.89 8.11
N TYR A 5 33.72 6.88 8.88
CA TYR A 5 33.15 7.27 10.16
C TYR A 5 32.68 8.73 10.10
N VAL A 6 31.49 8.98 10.62
CA VAL A 6 30.90 10.32 10.72
C VAL A 6 30.46 10.57 12.17
N SER A 7 30.81 11.73 12.72
CA SER A 7 30.43 12.18 14.06
C SER A 7 30.07 13.64 13.99
N ALA A 8 29.02 14.08 14.72
CA ALA A 8 28.71 15.51 14.83
C ALA A 8 29.86 16.33 15.48
N ARG A 9 30.83 15.65 16.12
CA ARG A 9 32.04 16.23 16.72
C ARG A 9 33.30 16.04 15.86
N GLY A 10 33.16 15.44 14.68
CA GLY A 10 34.26 15.17 13.74
C GLY A 10 34.75 16.42 13.01
N ASN A 11 35.53 16.20 11.96
CA ASN A 11 36.09 17.26 11.11
C ASN A 11 36.17 16.81 9.65
N ASP A 12 35.56 17.55 8.72
CA ASP A 12 35.52 17.19 7.29
C ASP A 12 36.88 17.30 6.55
N ALA A 13 37.89 17.85 7.23
CA ALA A 13 39.28 17.86 6.77
C ALA A 13 40.02 16.54 7.05
N ASP A 14 39.48 15.69 7.94
CA ASP A 14 40.05 14.39 8.25
C ASP A 14 39.78 13.38 7.13
N ASP A 15 40.47 12.23 7.18
CA ASP A 15 40.29 11.16 6.19
C ASP A 15 38.95 10.41 6.34
N GLY A 16 38.31 10.51 7.51
CA GLY A 16 37.07 9.82 7.82
C GLY A 16 37.24 8.31 7.98
N GLN A 17 38.45 7.76 8.04
CA GLN A 17 38.70 6.30 7.95
C GLN A 17 38.97 5.64 9.30
N THR A 18 38.98 6.40 10.39
CA THR A 18 39.07 5.89 11.76
C THR A 18 38.03 6.55 12.67
N PRO A 19 37.61 5.88 13.77
CA PRO A 19 36.75 6.49 14.78
C PRO A 19 37.33 7.76 15.41
N GLU A 20 38.65 7.91 15.44
CA GLU A 20 39.35 9.08 16.01
C GLU A 20 39.47 10.26 15.04
N THR A 21 39.33 10.01 13.73
CA THR A 21 39.38 11.01 12.65
C THR A 21 38.10 11.01 11.79
N PRO A 22 36.89 11.06 12.39
CA PRO A 22 35.64 10.97 11.66
C PRO A 22 35.33 12.29 10.94
N TRP A 23 34.59 12.20 9.83
CA TRP A 23 33.99 13.40 9.21
C TRP A 23 32.93 14.02 10.11
N GLN A 24 32.69 15.31 9.90
CA GLN A 24 31.71 16.07 10.68
C GLN A 24 30.31 16.00 10.07
N THR A 25 30.20 16.15 8.74
CA THR A 25 28.92 16.41 8.06
C THR A 25 28.43 15.23 7.22
N LEU A 26 27.11 15.12 7.08
CA LEU A 26 26.47 14.20 6.14
C LEU A 26 26.65 14.66 4.69
N ALA A 27 26.85 15.97 4.48
CA ALA A 27 27.20 16.51 3.16
C ALA A 27 28.51 15.90 2.64
N LYS A 28 29.54 15.79 3.49
CA LYS A 28 30.80 15.12 3.17
C LYS A 28 30.57 13.63 2.85
N ALA A 29 29.83 12.93 3.71
CA ALA A 29 29.51 11.52 3.53
C ALA A 29 28.73 11.25 2.22
N SER A 30 27.82 12.15 1.83
CA SER A 30 27.03 12.05 0.59
C SER A 30 27.86 12.18 -0.69
N THR A 31 29.13 12.58 -0.59
CA THR A 31 30.05 12.59 -1.75
C THR A 31 30.64 11.22 -2.09
N LEU A 32 30.44 10.22 -1.20
CA LEU A 32 30.98 8.88 -1.38
C LEU A 32 30.35 8.15 -2.57
N ALA A 33 31.20 7.49 -3.34
CA ALA A 33 30.80 6.46 -4.29
C ALA A 33 31.05 5.09 -3.64
N LEU A 34 30.15 4.69 -2.74
CA LEU A 34 30.24 3.42 -2.01
C LEU A 34 30.19 2.22 -2.95
N ARG A 35 30.94 1.17 -2.61
CA ARG A 35 30.95 -0.11 -3.32
C ARG A 35 30.63 -1.25 -2.37
N PRO A 36 30.15 -2.41 -2.87
CA PRO A 36 30.00 -3.62 -2.06
C PRO A 36 31.19 -3.87 -1.10
N GLY A 37 30.88 -4.08 0.18
CA GLY A 37 31.83 -4.27 1.27
C GLY A 37 32.34 -3.00 1.93
N ASP A 38 32.04 -1.81 1.42
CA ASP A 38 32.32 -0.56 2.13
C ASP A 38 31.31 -0.33 3.27
N GLN A 39 31.73 0.43 4.29
CA GLN A 39 30.89 0.76 5.43
C GLN A 39 30.88 2.28 5.66
N LEU A 40 29.72 2.84 5.97
CA LEU A 40 29.54 4.21 6.42
C LEU A 40 28.88 4.18 7.81
N LEU A 41 29.65 4.49 8.84
CA LEU A 41 29.26 4.36 10.23
C LEU A 41 29.06 5.74 10.87
N LEU A 42 27.89 5.95 11.47
CA LEU A 42 27.49 7.20 12.13
C LEU A 42 27.57 7.03 13.66
N GLU A 43 28.17 7.99 14.35
CA GLU A 43 28.44 7.86 15.79
C GLU A 43 27.15 7.94 16.61
N ARG A 44 26.93 6.99 17.51
CA ARG A 44 25.84 7.02 18.48
C ARG A 44 25.90 8.27 19.35
N GLY A 45 24.74 8.87 19.61
CA GLY A 45 24.62 10.16 20.28
C GLY A 45 24.89 11.40 19.41
N SER A 46 25.27 11.23 18.13
CA SER A 46 25.30 12.34 17.17
C SER A 46 23.90 12.67 16.63
N ALA A 47 23.67 13.94 16.37
CA ALA A 47 22.47 14.44 15.71
C ALA A 47 22.85 15.51 14.68
N TRP A 48 22.38 15.35 13.45
CA TRP A 48 22.59 16.30 12.35
C TRP A 48 21.25 16.97 12.00
N HIS A 49 21.14 18.27 12.29
CA HIS A 49 19.95 19.09 12.03
C HIS A 49 20.10 19.87 10.73
N GLY A 50 19.07 19.86 9.89
CA GLY A 50 19.11 20.51 8.59
C GLY A 50 20.05 19.83 7.59
N GLU A 51 20.38 18.56 7.80
CA GLU A 51 21.24 17.77 6.92
C GLU A 51 20.55 16.48 6.46
N ALA A 52 20.98 15.94 5.33
CA ALA A 52 20.48 14.69 4.78
C ALA A 52 21.63 13.84 4.23
N LEU A 53 21.42 12.53 4.20
CA LEU A 53 22.37 11.57 3.64
C LEU A 53 21.83 11.04 2.31
N HIS A 54 22.44 11.45 1.20
CA HIS A 54 22.02 11.05 -0.14
C HIS A 54 23.10 10.18 -0.76
N LEU A 55 22.78 8.91 -0.97
CA LEU A 55 23.64 7.89 -1.55
C LEU A 55 23.14 7.56 -2.95
N THR A 56 23.99 7.78 -3.95
CA THR A 56 23.64 7.52 -5.35
C THR A 56 24.61 6.51 -5.96
N GLY A 57 24.09 5.43 -6.51
CA GLY A 57 24.87 4.47 -7.27
C GLY A 57 25.26 5.02 -8.65
N LYS A 58 26.43 4.63 -9.13
CA LYS A 58 26.85 4.86 -10.52
C LYS A 58 26.71 3.53 -11.23
N PHE A 59 25.58 3.30 -11.88
CA PHE A 59 25.26 2.01 -12.47
C PHE A 59 26.37 1.51 -13.41
N ARG A 60 26.71 0.23 -13.25
CA ARG A 60 27.37 -0.56 -14.28
C ARG A 60 26.71 -1.94 -14.32
N ASP A 61 26.36 -2.41 -15.52
CA ASP A 61 25.78 -3.75 -15.76
C ASP A 61 26.69 -4.90 -15.26
N ASP A 62 27.95 -4.61 -14.90
CA ASP A 62 28.92 -5.55 -14.36
C ASP A 62 28.88 -5.67 -12.82
N ASP A 63 28.16 -4.79 -12.09
CA ASP A 63 27.90 -4.89 -10.65
C ASP A 63 26.77 -5.90 -10.34
N LYS A 64 26.69 -6.99 -11.10
CA LYS A 64 25.91 -8.19 -10.76
C LYS A 64 26.54 -8.80 -9.51
N SER A 65 26.21 -8.21 -8.36
CA SER A 65 26.75 -8.57 -7.07
C SER A 65 26.12 -9.87 -6.59
N ASP A 66 26.66 -10.99 -7.07
CA ASP A 66 26.77 -12.22 -6.29
C ASP A 66 27.87 -12.08 -5.19
N THR A 67 28.33 -10.84 -4.94
CA THR A 67 29.40 -10.55 -3.99
C THR A 67 28.91 -10.64 -2.53
N PRO A 68 29.58 -11.42 -1.67
CA PRO A 68 29.11 -11.79 -0.33
C PRO A 68 29.18 -10.67 0.73
N ALA A 69 29.41 -9.41 0.35
CA ALA A 69 29.58 -8.29 1.29
C ALA A 69 28.78 -7.06 0.85
N PRO A 70 27.70 -6.70 1.55
CA PRO A 70 26.92 -5.50 1.24
C PRO A 70 27.65 -4.21 1.61
N ILE A 71 27.19 -3.09 1.05
CA ILE A 71 27.42 -1.76 1.60
C ILE A 71 26.67 -1.69 2.92
N VAL A 72 27.33 -1.27 4.00
CA VAL A 72 26.68 -1.10 5.31
C VAL A 72 26.61 0.37 5.67
N VAL A 73 25.40 0.86 5.96
CA VAL A 73 25.19 2.18 6.57
C VAL A 73 24.61 1.95 7.95
N ALA A 74 25.39 2.17 9.00
CA ALA A 74 25.00 1.77 10.36
C ALA A 74 25.56 2.72 11.43
N ASP A 75 25.36 2.36 12.68
CA ASP A 75 25.88 3.07 13.85
C ASP A 75 27.25 2.52 14.30
N TYR A 76 28.01 3.34 15.02
CA TYR A 76 29.18 2.92 15.81
C TYR A 76 29.27 3.69 17.14
N GLY A 77 30.14 3.23 18.04
CA GLY A 77 30.35 3.86 19.35
C GLY A 77 29.53 3.21 20.46
N ASP A 78 29.30 3.95 21.55
CA ASP A 78 28.69 3.41 22.77
C ASP A 78 27.20 3.04 22.57
N PRO A 79 26.80 1.76 22.68
CA PRO A 79 25.41 1.34 22.52
C PRO A 79 24.47 1.88 23.62
N ALA A 80 25.01 2.42 24.72
CA ALA A 80 24.20 3.09 25.76
C ALA A 80 23.71 4.49 25.35
N LEU A 81 24.31 5.10 24.33
CA LEU A 81 23.85 6.38 23.79
C LEU A 81 22.59 6.20 22.92
N PRO A 82 21.96 7.28 22.43
CA PRO A 82 20.92 7.18 21.40
C PRO A 82 21.48 6.73 20.03
N ARG A 83 20.59 6.27 19.14
CA ARG A 83 20.95 6.04 17.71
C ARG A 83 21.46 7.36 17.10
N PRO A 84 22.36 7.31 16.11
CA PRO A 84 22.68 8.50 15.30
C PRO A 84 21.40 9.03 14.63
N ALA A 85 21.15 10.34 14.76
CA ALA A 85 19.91 10.97 14.32
C ALA A 85 20.10 11.91 13.13
N ILE A 86 19.38 11.68 12.04
CA ILE A 86 19.32 12.53 10.85
C ILE A 86 18.00 13.31 10.89
N HIS A 87 18.07 14.58 11.28
CA HIS A 87 16.93 15.50 11.29
C HIS A 87 17.00 16.40 10.06
N ALA A 88 16.39 15.95 8.97
CA ALA A 88 16.47 16.67 7.70
C ALA A 88 15.86 18.07 7.76
N ASP A 89 14.79 18.24 8.54
CA ASP A 89 14.12 19.54 8.75
C ASP A 89 13.82 20.31 7.43
N GLY A 90 13.55 19.57 6.35
CA GLY A 90 13.32 20.12 5.00
C GLY A 90 14.54 20.24 4.10
N ALA A 91 15.74 19.90 4.57
CA ALA A 91 16.93 19.73 3.74
C ALA A 91 16.84 18.45 2.86
N GLY A 92 17.91 18.15 2.13
CA GLY A 92 17.94 16.96 1.27
C GLY A 92 16.92 17.03 0.14
N ILE A 93 16.79 18.20 -0.49
CA ILE A 93 15.90 18.40 -1.64
C ILE A 93 16.48 17.71 -2.87
N TRP A 94 15.66 16.92 -3.54
CA TRP A 94 15.96 16.33 -4.85
C TRP A 94 14.72 16.40 -5.75
N HIS A 95 14.94 16.33 -7.06
CA HIS A 95 13.85 16.34 -8.04
C HIS A 95 13.44 14.90 -8.39
N GLU A 96 12.21 14.56 -8.04
CA GLU A 96 11.54 13.33 -8.41
C GLU A 96 10.77 13.53 -9.72
N ASP A 97 10.90 12.60 -10.67
CA ASP A 97 10.08 12.56 -11.88
C ASP A 97 9.92 11.10 -12.31
N TYR A 98 8.69 10.59 -12.26
CA TYR A 98 8.37 9.25 -12.75
C TYR A 98 8.57 9.11 -14.26
N GLY A 99 8.64 10.20 -15.02
CA GLY A 99 8.80 10.23 -16.47
C GLY A 99 7.54 9.89 -17.28
N VAL A 100 6.50 9.37 -16.61
CA VAL A 100 5.23 8.92 -17.21
C VAL A 100 4.07 9.19 -16.25
N PRO A 101 2.81 9.26 -16.73
CA PRO A 101 1.64 9.23 -15.87
C PRO A 101 1.62 7.95 -15.02
N ILE A 102 1.05 8.03 -13.82
CA ILE A 102 1.13 6.94 -12.83
C ILE A 102 -0.25 6.54 -12.29
N GLY A 103 -1.32 6.73 -13.05
CA GLY A 103 -2.67 6.43 -12.60
C GLY A 103 -3.27 7.47 -11.66
N GLY A 104 -4.55 7.24 -11.31
CA GLY A 104 -5.36 8.16 -10.53
C GLY A 104 -5.76 9.43 -11.27
N ALA A 105 -6.41 10.39 -10.58
CA ALA A 105 -7.02 11.55 -11.22
C ALA A 105 -6.33 12.91 -10.94
N PRO A 106 -5.31 13.26 -11.74
CA PRO A 106 -4.05 12.54 -11.82
C PRO A 106 -3.25 12.71 -10.53
N HIS A 107 -2.58 11.65 -10.08
CA HIS A 107 -1.61 11.79 -9.01
C HIS A 107 -0.45 12.67 -9.46
N ARG A 108 0.07 13.48 -8.53
CA ARG A 108 1.34 14.16 -8.74
C ARG A 108 2.42 13.10 -8.93
N ASN A 109 3.20 13.25 -9.98
CA ASN A 109 4.21 12.28 -10.42
C ASN A 109 5.59 12.90 -10.66
N ARG A 110 5.74 14.18 -10.33
CA ARG A 110 6.99 14.92 -10.41
C ARG A 110 6.99 16.11 -9.45
N GLY A 111 8.17 16.50 -9.02
CA GLY A 111 8.38 17.66 -8.17
C GLY A 111 9.54 17.50 -7.21
N ASP A 112 9.79 18.56 -6.46
CA ASP A 112 10.84 18.56 -5.45
C ASP A 112 10.36 17.86 -4.18
N VAL A 113 11.23 17.00 -3.64
CA VAL A 113 10.99 16.21 -2.44
C VAL A 113 12.15 16.38 -1.47
N SER A 114 11.83 16.52 -0.18
CA SER A 114 12.83 16.48 0.89
C SER A 114 12.97 15.05 1.44
N THR A 115 14.16 14.48 1.43
CA THR A 115 14.40 13.12 1.94
C THR A 115 15.58 13.10 2.90
N ALA A 116 15.41 12.51 4.09
CA ALA A 116 16.47 12.41 5.10
C ALA A 116 17.56 11.39 4.73
N LEU A 117 17.16 10.19 4.27
CA LEU A 117 18.05 9.19 3.66
C LEU A 117 17.54 8.81 2.27
N LEU A 118 18.27 9.22 1.23
CA LEU A 118 17.99 8.83 -0.15
C LEU A 118 18.98 7.76 -0.61
N ILE A 119 18.47 6.63 -1.09
CA ILE A 119 19.24 5.57 -1.75
C ILE A 119 18.76 5.50 -3.19
N ARG A 120 19.51 6.07 -4.13
CA ARG A 120 19.12 6.16 -5.55
C ARG A 120 20.02 5.28 -6.41
N ASP A 121 19.41 4.39 -7.20
CA ASP A 121 20.12 3.53 -8.16
C ASP A 121 21.28 2.73 -7.52
N LEU A 122 21.15 2.37 -6.24
CA LEU A 122 22.17 1.70 -5.44
C LEU A 122 21.60 0.42 -4.81
N GLY A 123 22.16 -0.72 -5.18
CA GLY A 123 21.83 -2.03 -4.62
C GLY A 123 22.97 -2.60 -3.77
N ASN A 124 22.74 -3.80 -3.23
CA ASN A 124 23.59 -4.50 -2.28
C ASN A 124 23.94 -3.62 -1.08
N ILE A 125 22.92 -3.05 -0.44
CA ILE A 125 23.04 -2.07 0.64
C ILE A 125 22.13 -2.42 1.82
N GLU A 126 22.67 -2.30 3.02
CA GLU A 126 21.97 -2.50 4.28
C GLU A 126 22.08 -1.24 5.14
N ALA A 127 20.96 -0.56 5.38
CA ALA A 127 20.88 0.60 6.27
C ALA A 127 20.26 0.19 7.61
N ARG A 128 20.97 0.43 8.72
CA ARG A 128 20.61 -0.12 10.03
C ARG A 128 20.75 0.88 11.18
N ASN A 129 19.91 0.72 12.21
CA ASN A 129 20.08 1.36 13.52
C ASN A 129 20.14 2.90 13.51
N LEU A 130 19.47 3.56 12.56
CA LEU A 130 19.43 5.03 12.48
C LEU A 130 18.10 5.59 13.03
N GLU A 131 18.15 6.82 13.53
CA GLU A 131 16.96 7.65 13.79
C GLU A 131 16.82 8.70 12.68
N LEU A 132 15.62 8.84 12.10
CA LEU A 132 15.36 9.79 11.01
C LEU A 132 14.09 10.59 11.25
N SER A 133 14.14 11.89 11.00
CA SER A 133 12.95 12.74 10.98
C SER A 133 13.01 13.80 9.89
N ASN A 134 11.86 14.29 9.46
CA ASN A 134 11.79 15.35 8.45
C ASN A 134 10.62 16.30 8.72
N ARG A 135 10.88 17.25 9.63
CA ARG A 135 9.90 18.24 10.08
C ARG A 135 9.91 19.48 9.20
N TRP A 136 8.86 20.29 9.31
CA TRP A 136 8.91 21.66 8.80
C TRP A 136 9.94 22.49 9.58
N PRO A 137 10.83 23.23 8.89
CA PRO A 137 11.89 24.02 9.53
C PRO A 137 11.34 25.16 10.40
N ASP A 138 10.21 25.78 10.00
CA ASP A 138 9.72 27.04 10.59
C ASP A 138 8.37 26.92 11.33
N CYS A 139 8.09 25.77 11.96
CA CYS A 139 6.80 25.54 12.63
C CYS A 139 6.91 25.69 14.16
N THR A 140 6.16 26.63 14.75
CA THR A 140 6.09 26.78 16.22
C THR A 140 5.36 25.58 16.87
N PRO A 141 5.57 25.27 18.15
CA PRO A 141 4.84 24.19 18.83
C PRO A 141 3.31 24.33 18.74
N GLU A 142 2.77 25.55 18.78
CA GLU A 142 1.34 25.83 18.64
C GLU A 142 0.84 25.56 17.21
N GLN A 143 1.65 25.91 16.20
CA GLN A 143 1.35 25.58 14.81
C GLN A 143 1.43 24.06 14.55
N ARG A 144 2.36 23.35 15.23
CA ARG A 144 2.45 21.88 15.22
C ARG A 144 1.26 21.22 15.89
N ALA A 145 0.70 21.82 16.94
CA ALA A 145 -0.48 21.33 17.65
C ALA A 145 -1.80 21.63 16.91
N GLY A 146 -1.87 22.76 16.21
CA GLY A 146 -3.10 23.25 15.56
C GLY A 146 -3.26 22.94 14.06
N ARG A 147 -2.17 22.59 13.34
CA ARG A 147 -2.07 22.22 11.90
C ARG A 147 -3.24 22.67 10.99
N ARG A 148 -3.44 23.99 10.82
CA ARG A 148 -4.64 24.51 10.13
C ARG A 148 -4.47 25.43 8.91
N HIS A 149 -3.28 25.60 8.33
CA HIS A 149 -3.21 26.24 7.00
C HIS A 149 -2.15 25.70 6.03
N ARG A 150 -0.86 25.63 6.41
CA ARG A 150 0.20 25.19 5.48
C ARG A 150 0.32 23.66 5.33
N PHE A 151 -0.02 22.93 6.40
CA PHE A 151 -0.04 21.45 6.43
C PHE A 151 -1.13 20.85 5.53
N ALA A 152 -2.28 21.51 5.43
CA ALA A 152 -3.42 21.08 4.61
C ALA A 152 -3.45 21.75 3.22
N ALA A 153 -2.37 22.42 2.82
CA ALA A 153 -2.26 22.99 1.48
C ALA A 153 -1.98 21.87 0.47
N ILE A 154 -2.63 21.91 -0.71
CA ILE A 154 -2.46 20.87 -1.74
C ILE A 154 -1.03 20.82 -2.29
N ASP A 155 -0.34 21.95 -2.28
CA ASP A 155 1.03 22.17 -2.74
C ASP A 155 2.06 22.10 -1.60
N ALA A 156 1.69 21.55 -0.44
CA ALA A 156 2.65 21.26 0.62
C ALA A 156 3.80 20.37 0.07
N PRO A 157 5.06 20.61 0.48
CA PRO A 157 6.18 19.82 0.00
C PRO A 157 6.06 18.37 0.46
N ASP A 158 6.37 17.46 -0.45
CA ASP A 158 6.54 16.04 -0.15
C ASP A 158 7.80 15.84 0.68
N ARG A 159 7.72 14.91 1.64
CA ARG A 159 8.82 14.61 2.54
C ARG A 159 8.91 13.13 2.84
N THR A 160 10.12 12.59 2.88
CA THR A 160 10.37 11.21 3.28
C THR A 160 11.40 11.09 4.38
N GLY A 161 11.24 10.08 5.24
CA GLY A 161 12.32 9.58 6.08
C GLY A 161 13.37 8.86 5.23
N VAL A 162 13.00 7.72 4.66
CA VAL A 162 13.86 6.94 3.75
C VAL A 162 13.19 6.78 2.39
N ALA A 163 13.86 7.21 1.32
CA ALA A 163 13.45 6.92 -0.05
C ALA A 163 14.47 5.99 -0.73
N VAL A 164 14.01 4.90 -1.33
CA VAL A 164 14.82 4.02 -2.18
C VAL A 164 14.26 4.12 -3.59
N VAL A 165 15.08 4.54 -4.55
CA VAL A 165 14.64 4.92 -5.90
C VAL A 165 15.41 4.14 -6.95
N ALA A 166 14.70 3.43 -7.82
CA ALA A 166 15.26 2.85 -9.04
C ALA A 166 14.83 3.69 -10.25
N GLU A 167 15.77 4.10 -11.10
CA GLU A 167 15.47 4.91 -12.29
C GLU A 167 16.30 4.46 -13.50
N ARG A 168 17.62 4.29 -13.31
CA ARG A 168 18.55 3.98 -14.41
C ARG A 168 19.34 2.71 -14.18
N ALA A 169 19.37 2.19 -12.95
CA ALA A 169 20.17 1.04 -12.59
C ALA A 169 19.61 -0.32 -13.05
N GLY A 170 18.64 -0.34 -13.97
CA GLY A 170 17.87 -1.56 -14.19
C GLY A 170 17.32 -2.10 -12.86
N THR A 171 17.55 -3.39 -12.59
CA THR A 171 17.12 -3.96 -11.30
C THR A 171 18.06 -3.58 -10.17
N VAL A 172 17.57 -2.79 -9.21
CA VAL A 172 18.20 -2.56 -7.91
C VAL A 172 17.98 -3.82 -7.06
N ARG A 173 19.09 -4.49 -6.69
CA ARG A 173 19.06 -5.76 -5.95
C ARG A 173 19.52 -5.60 -4.52
N HIS A 174 18.99 -6.41 -3.61
CA HIS A 174 19.44 -6.54 -2.22
C HIS A 174 19.50 -5.19 -1.48
N VAL A 175 18.34 -4.74 -1.01
CA VAL A 175 18.21 -3.55 -0.15
C VAL A 175 17.58 -3.96 1.17
N VAL A 176 18.31 -3.76 2.27
CA VAL A 176 17.81 -4.04 3.62
C VAL A 176 17.70 -2.75 4.41
N LEU A 177 16.50 -2.43 4.88
CA LEU A 177 16.24 -1.38 5.85
C LEU A 177 15.88 -2.05 7.19
N GLU A 178 16.72 -1.88 8.20
CA GLU A 178 16.60 -2.65 9.44
C GLU A 178 16.69 -1.80 10.70
N ASN A 179 15.77 -2.01 11.64
CA ASN A 179 15.82 -1.39 12.97
C ASN A 179 15.94 0.15 12.92
N LEU A 180 15.30 0.77 11.92
CA LEU A 180 15.25 2.21 11.78
C LEU A 180 14.13 2.79 12.64
N PHE A 181 14.38 3.92 13.29
CA PHE A 181 13.33 4.70 13.94
C PHE A 181 13.05 5.95 13.13
N ILE A 182 11.92 5.96 12.42
CA ILE A 182 11.54 7.04 11.51
C ILE A 182 10.34 7.75 12.11
N HIS A 183 10.45 9.04 12.38
CA HIS A 183 9.34 9.75 13.03
C HIS A 183 9.22 11.21 12.62
N ASP A 184 8.02 11.76 12.82
CA ASP A 184 7.75 13.18 12.56
C ASP A 184 8.16 13.60 11.14
N VAL A 185 7.83 12.77 10.16
CA VAL A 185 7.95 13.09 8.74
C VAL A 185 6.68 13.84 8.32
N GLU A 186 6.79 15.16 8.24
CA GLU A 186 5.65 16.06 8.05
C GLU A 186 5.40 16.35 6.56
N GLY A 187 5.29 15.30 5.74
CA GLY A 187 5.04 15.40 4.30
C GLY A 187 3.62 15.83 3.92
N ASN A 188 3.36 15.90 2.62
CA ASN A 188 2.07 16.28 2.04
C ASN A 188 0.99 15.26 2.47
N ILE A 189 -0.21 15.71 2.81
CA ILE A 189 -1.28 14.80 3.27
C ILE A 189 -2.10 14.18 2.12
N TYR A 190 -1.96 14.71 0.91
CA TYR A 190 -2.72 14.36 -0.29
C TYR A 190 -1.93 13.44 -1.23
N ASP A 191 -0.67 13.78 -1.52
CA ASP A 191 0.11 13.15 -2.59
C ASP A 191 0.41 11.67 -2.28
N LYS A 192 -0.08 10.79 -3.18
CA LYS A 192 -0.09 9.34 -2.98
C LYS A 192 1.23 8.63 -3.32
N HIS A 193 1.89 9.10 -4.36
CA HIS A 193 2.94 8.31 -5.00
C HIS A 193 4.23 9.08 -5.23
N MET A 194 4.29 10.36 -4.84
CA MET A 194 5.58 10.98 -4.59
C MET A 194 6.29 10.21 -3.46
N ALA A 195 7.62 10.30 -3.36
CA ALA A 195 8.33 9.91 -2.15
C ALA A 195 7.86 10.81 -0.99
N ASN A 196 6.81 10.36 -0.29
CA ASN A 196 6.07 11.10 0.70
C ASN A 196 5.55 10.16 1.81
N GLY A 197 6.22 10.14 2.96
CA GLY A 197 5.91 9.24 4.08
C GLY A 197 7.11 8.80 4.90
N GLY A 198 6.97 7.72 5.68
CA GLY A 198 8.08 7.17 6.46
C GLY A 198 9.14 6.53 5.57
N ILE A 199 8.76 5.45 4.90
CA ILE A 199 9.60 4.71 3.94
C ILE A 199 8.87 4.63 2.59
N GLN A 200 9.56 4.99 1.51
CA GLN A 200 9.07 4.89 0.14
C GLN A 200 10.10 4.18 -0.73
N VAL A 201 9.70 3.08 -1.37
CA VAL A 201 10.52 2.35 -2.35
C VAL A 201 9.81 2.41 -3.70
N ILE A 202 10.37 3.16 -4.65
CA ILE A 202 9.69 3.53 -5.90
C ILE A 202 10.60 3.37 -7.13
N ALA A 203 9.99 3.05 -8.26
CA ALA A 203 10.69 2.92 -9.54
C ALA A 203 10.15 3.91 -10.56
N HIS A 204 11.03 4.69 -11.18
CA HIS A 204 10.68 5.63 -12.23
C HIS A 204 10.83 4.98 -13.61
N TRP A 205 10.10 5.50 -14.59
CA TRP A 205 10.33 5.12 -15.98
C TRP A 205 11.70 5.63 -16.44
N ASN A 206 12.55 4.74 -16.93
CA ASN A 206 13.85 5.15 -17.45
C ASN A 206 13.66 6.11 -18.66
N PRO A 207 14.11 7.38 -18.58
CA PRO A 207 13.87 8.36 -19.63
C PRO A 207 14.72 8.13 -20.89
N ASP A 208 15.75 7.27 -20.82
CA ASP A 208 16.50 6.82 -22.01
C ASP A 208 15.61 5.93 -22.92
N ARG A 209 14.40 5.59 -22.47
CA ARG A 209 13.31 4.98 -23.25
C ARG A 209 12.36 5.98 -23.92
N LEU A 210 12.64 7.28 -23.96
CA LEU A 210 11.92 8.08 -24.95
C LEU A 210 12.28 7.46 -26.31
N PRO A 211 11.34 6.88 -27.08
CA PRO A 211 11.59 6.73 -28.50
C PRO A 211 12.06 8.10 -28.98
N SER A 212 12.92 8.16 -29.99
CA SER A 212 13.59 9.35 -30.55
C SER A 212 12.69 10.55 -30.93
N MET A 213 11.43 10.56 -30.51
CA MET A 213 10.39 11.57 -30.63
C MET A 213 10.38 12.52 -29.42
N ALA A 214 11.46 13.27 -29.18
CA ALA A 214 11.47 14.63 -28.63
C ALA A 214 12.89 15.07 -28.21
N ARG A 215 13.69 15.53 -29.17
CA ARG A 215 14.73 16.52 -28.85
C ARG A 215 14.45 17.92 -29.40
N GLU A 216 13.28 18.13 -29.99
CA GLU A 216 12.84 19.46 -30.42
C GLU A 216 11.56 19.89 -29.71
N SER A 217 11.73 20.70 -28.67
CA SER A 217 10.99 21.97 -28.45
C SER A 217 11.23 22.49 -27.02
N CYS A 218 12.47 22.84 -26.75
CA CYS A 218 12.80 23.99 -25.90
C CYS A 218 13.42 25.08 -26.78
N THR A 219 12.76 25.46 -27.88
CA THR A 219 13.06 26.67 -28.67
C THR A 219 11.84 27.09 -29.49
N ALA A 220 11.69 28.41 -29.67
CA ALA A 220 10.50 29.13 -30.12
C ALA A 220 10.11 28.97 -31.62
N ALA A 221 8.82 29.21 -31.87
CA ALA A 221 8.16 29.85 -33.03
C ALA A 221 8.34 29.36 -34.49
N ALA A 222 7.16 29.15 -35.11
CA ALA A 222 6.73 29.47 -36.49
C ALA A 222 6.99 28.53 -37.70
N ALA A 223 5.86 28.23 -38.37
CA ALA A 223 5.58 28.16 -39.82
C ALA A 223 5.81 26.88 -40.68
N ALA A 224 4.70 26.50 -41.33
CA ALA A 224 4.53 26.01 -42.72
C ALA A 224 4.78 24.53 -43.10
N ALA A 225 3.65 23.83 -43.32
CA ALA A 225 3.21 23.03 -44.49
C ALA A 225 4.17 22.11 -45.30
N GLY A 226 3.71 20.86 -45.53
CA GLY A 226 3.99 20.08 -46.77
C GLY A 226 4.21 18.56 -46.58
N PRO A 227 3.43 17.66 -47.24
CA PRO A 227 3.52 16.19 -47.07
C PRO A 227 4.03 15.42 -48.31
N SER A 228 4.56 14.19 -48.12
CA SER A 228 4.53 13.05 -49.07
C SER A 228 5.33 11.87 -48.49
N ALA A 229 4.74 10.70 -48.20
CA ALA A 229 4.32 9.61 -49.10
C ALA A 229 5.47 8.70 -49.58
N GLY A 230 5.30 7.37 -49.44
CA GLY A 230 6.13 6.38 -50.14
C GLY A 230 6.23 5.02 -49.44
N ASP A 231 5.30 4.12 -49.76
CA ASP A 231 5.33 2.67 -49.52
C ASP A 231 6.59 1.98 -50.10
N ASP A 232 7.00 0.82 -49.57
CA ASP A 232 6.98 -0.44 -50.33
C ASP A 232 7.11 -1.66 -49.41
N ASP A 233 6.21 -2.61 -49.67
CA ASP A 233 6.12 -3.97 -49.17
C ASP A 233 7.25 -4.84 -49.76
N ARG A 234 7.75 -5.81 -48.98
CA ARG A 234 8.23 -7.10 -49.49
C ARG A 234 8.57 -8.09 -48.35
N LEU A 235 7.70 -9.08 -48.18
CA LEU A 235 8.01 -10.36 -47.53
C LEU A 235 8.70 -11.31 -48.55
N PRO A 236 9.59 -12.19 -48.08
CA PRO A 236 9.26 -13.61 -48.25
C PRO A 236 9.62 -14.50 -47.05
N ARG A 237 9.01 -15.69 -47.08
CA ARG A 237 8.91 -16.71 -46.04
C ARG A 237 10.15 -17.60 -45.92
N GLY A 238 10.43 -18.03 -44.68
CA GLY A 238 10.73 -19.43 -44.34
C GLY A 238 12.14 -19.75 -43.85
N ALA A 239 12.34 -19.83 -42.52
CA ALA A 239 12.81 -21.04 -41.80
C ALA A 239 13.23 -20.72 -40.34
N THR A 240 12.99 -21.71 -39.48
CA THR A 240 13.45 -21.90 -38.10
C THR A 240 12.79 -21.04 -37.00
N THR A 241 12.13 -21.73 -36.09
CA THR A 241 11.58 -21.21 -34.83
C THR A 241 12.73 -20.71 -33.95
N ASP A 242 12.92 -19.40 -33.94
CA ASP A 242 13.77 -18.68 -32.99
C ASP A 242 12.86 -17.94 -32.01
N GLU A 243 13.14 -18.06 -30.72
CA GLU A 243 12.47 -17.34 -29.63
C GLU A 243 12.90 -15.86 -29.60
N SER A 244 12.80 -15.16 -30.74
CA SER A 244 13.34 -13.81 -30.89
C SER A 244 12.43 -12.83 -31.65
N SER A 245 11.11 -13.01 -31.56
CA SER A 245 10.17 -12.00 -32.06
C SER A 245 8.93 -11.87 -31.18
N HIS A 246 9.13 -11.46 -29.95
CA HIS A 246 8.11 -10.65 -29.27
C HIS A 246 8.66 -9.24 -29.27
N ASN A 247 7.96 -8.32 -29.95
CA ASN A 247 8.20 -6.88 -29.83
C ASN A 247 8.09 -6.53 -28.34
N HIS A 248 9.21 -6.57 -27.62
CA HIS A 248 9.20 -6.14 -26.25
C HIS A 248 8.98 -4.63 -26.25
N PRO A 249 7.99 -4.10 -25.51
CA PRO A 249 7.70 -2.66 -25.47
C PRO A 249 8.86 -1.84 -24.91
N ASP A 250 9.92 -2.50 -24.42
CA ASP A 250 11.14 -1.91 -23.89
C ASP A 250 12.36 -1.94 -24.81
N GLY A 251 12.27 -2.56 -25.99
CA GLY A 251 13.40 -2.66 -26.91
C GLY A 251 14.66 -3.33 -26.32
N GLY A 252 14.52 -4.12 -25.24
CA GLY A 252 15.64 -4.79 -24.57
C GLY A 252 16.41 -3.97 -23.53
N ALA A 253 16.00 -2.73 -23.22
CA ALA A 253 16.65 -1.91 -22.20
C ALA A 253 16.32 -2.37 -20.77
N PRO A 254 17.29 -2.31 -19.82
CA PRO A 254 17.05 -2.68 -18.42
C PRO A 254 15.83 -1.97 -17.82
N VAL A 255 14.96 -2.73 -17.16
CA VAL A 255 13.78 -2.21 -16.46
C VAL A 255 14.23 -1.71 -15.09
N ALA A 256 13.93 -0.45 -14.76
CA ALA A 256 14.09 0.03 -13.39
C ALA A 256 13.05 -0.64 -12.48
N ARG A 257 13.53 -1.50 -11.58
CA ARG A 257 12.70 -2.33 -10.68
C ARG A 257 13.52 -2.78 -9.48
N PHE A 258 12.87 -3.52 -8.59
CA PHE A 258 13.51 -4.07 -7.40
C PHE A 258 13.49 -5.59 -7.38
N ASP A 259 14.50 -6.15 -6.74
CA ASP A 259 14.58 -7.57 -6.40
C ASP A 259 15.31 -7.71 -5.06
N ASP A 260 14.78 -8.51 -4.14
CA ASP A 260 15.33 -8.71 -2.79
C ASP A 260 15.35 -7.40 -1.98
N VAL A 261 14.16 -6.90 -1.63
CA VAL A 261 13.98 -5.73 -0.76
C VAL A 261 13.38 -6.20 0.56
N THR A 262 14.09 -5.94 1.65
CA THR A 262 13.64 -6.26 3.01
C THR A 262 13.50 -4.98 3.84
N VAL A 263 12.31 -4.75 4.38
CA VAL A 263 12.06 -3.72 5.40
C VAL A 263 11.70 -4.44 6.70
N ARG A 264 12.58 -4.41 7.70
CA ARG A 264 12.39 -5.20 8.91
C ARG A 264 12.67 -4.48 10.22
N GLY A 265 11.87 -4.75 11.24
CA GLY A 265 12.10 -4.23 12.59
C GLY A 265 12.07 -2.70 12.69
N CYS A 266 11.56 -2.00 11.68
CA CYS A 266 11.50 -0.54 11.67
C CYS A 266 10.31 -0.04 12.50
N HIS A 267 10.46 1.11 13.15
CA HIS A 267 9.36 1.84 13.79
C HIS A 267 9.13 3.16 13.05
N VAL A 268 7.98 3.27 12.37
CA VAL A 268 7.52 4.51 11.72
C VAL A 268 6.46 5.15 12.59
N ALA A 269 6.65 6.40 13.02
CA ALA A 269 5.70 7.10 13.89
C ALA A 269 5.38 8.52 13.39
N ARG A 270 4.10 8.86 13.23
CA ARG A 270 3.64 10.21 12.85
C ARG A 270 4.22 10.69 11.50
N ALA A 271 4.21 9.82 10.50
CA ALA A 271 4.60 10.14 9.12
C ALA A 271 3.38 10.55 8.27
N SER A 272 3.59 11.32 7.21
CA SER A 272 2.56 11.69 6.24
C SER A 272 3.17 11.74 4.83
N ARG A 273 2.53 11.19 3.79
CA ARG A 273 1.23 10.47 3.80
C ARG A 273 1.35 9.01 4.27
N TRP A 274 2.24 8.18 3.70
CA TRP A 274 2.37 6.76 4.08
C TRP A 274 3.15 6.57 5.37
N GLY A 275 2.91 5.43 6.02
CA GLY A 275 3.90 4.78 6.87
C GLY A 275 5.03 4.16 6.05
N ILE A 276 4.78 2.99 5.46
CA ILE A 276 5.71 2.22 4.62
C ILE A 276 5.03 1.90 3.29
N SER A 277 5.66 2.23 2.18
CA SER A 277 5.20 1.88 0.83
C SER A 277 6.35 1.30 0.01
N VAL A 278 6.10 0.15 -0.63
CA VAL A 278 7.13 -0.57 -1.41
C VAL A 278 6.61 -0.97 -2.78
N GLY A 279 7.30 -0.57 -3.84
CA GLY A 279 7.16 -1.13 -5.19
C GLY A 279 6.35 -0.31 -6.20
N TYR A 280 5.88 0.90 -5.85
CA TYR A 280 5.13 1.71 -6.82
C TYR A 280 6.02 2.11 -8.00
N THR A 281 5.51 2.00 -9.23
CA THR A 281 6.37 2.00 -10.42
C THR A 281 5.77 2.71 -11.63
N GLY A 282 6.57 3.50 -12.34
CA GLY A 282 6.20 4.06 -13.65
C GLY A 282 5.93 2.97 -14.72
N TYR A 283 6.43 1.76 -14.49
CA TYR A 283 6.15 0.60 -15.34
C TYR A 283 4.74 0.03 -15.18
N LEU A 284 3.90 0.61 -14.31
CA LEU A 284 2.47 0.32 -14.27
C LEU A 284 1.80 0.51 -15.63
N ASN A 285 2.33 1.42 -16.47
CA ASN A 285 1.82 1.61 -17.83
C ASN A 285 2.01 0.39 -18.74
N VAL A 286 2.90 -0.54 -18.38
CA VAL A 286 3.04 -1.84 -19.06
C VAL A 286 2.24 -2.91 -18.32
N ILE A 287 2.29 -2.92 -16.99
CA ILE A 287 1.64 -3.95 -16.15
C ILE A 287 0.11 -3.88 -16.27
N ASP A 288 -0.44 -2.67 -16.35
CA ASP A 288 -1.88 -2.40 -16.31
C ASP A 288 -2.45 -2.05 -17.71
N GLY A 289 -1.75 -2.45 -18.78
CA GLY A 289 -2.24 -2.22 -20.15
C GLY A 289 -2.44 -0.73 -20.48
N GLY A 290 -1.50 0.13 -20.06
CA GLY A 290 -1.59 1.58 -20.24
C GLY A 290 -1.79 1.97 -21.70
N ARG A 291 -2.86 2.72 -21.99
CA ARG A 291 -3.19 3.18 -23.33
C ARG A 291 -2.39 4.41 -23.69
N ARG A 292 -2.26 4.63 -24.99
CA ARG A 292 -1.53 5.76 -25.56
C ARG A 292 -2.47 6.65 -26.35
N GLY A 293 -2.29 7.95 -26.20
CA GLY A 293 -2.96 8.95 -27.01
C GLY A 293 -2.42 8.98 -28.44
N ALA A 294 -3.01 9.84 -29.28
CA ALA A 294 -2.61 10.02 -30.67
C ALA A 294 -1.16 10.52 -30.85
N ASP A 295 -0.59 11.15 -29.81
CA ASP A 295 0.82 11.60 -29.77
C ASP A 295 1.79 10.48 -29.37
N GLY A 296 1.29 9.26 -29.15
CA GLY A 296 2.07 8.09 -28.75
C GLY A 296 2.48 8.08 -27.27
N ARG A 297 2.07 9.06 -26.46
CA ARG A 297 2.34 9.10 -25.01
C ARG A 297 1.25 8.36 -24.25
N PHE A 298 1.59 7.83 -23.07
CA PHE A 298 0.58 7.26 -22.18
C PHE A 298 -0.43 8.34 -21.77
N ASP A 299 -1.72 8.01 -21.84
CA ASP A 299 -2.81 8.95 -21.59
C ASP A 299 -3.44 8.81 -20.20
N ASN A 300 -2.81 8.00 -19.34
CA ASN A 300 -3.27 7.69 -17.98
C ASN A 300 -4.56 6.87 -17.90
N THR A 301 -4.90 6.14 -18.97
CA THR A 301 -5.98 5.14 -18.97
C THR A 301 -5.40 3.73 -19.08
N PHE A 302 -6.07 2.76 -18.46
CA PHE A 302 -5.55 1.42 -18.25
C PHE A 302 -6.56 0.36 -18.72
N ASP A 303 -6.04 -0.79 -19.11
CA ASP A 303 -6.82 -1.97 -19.45
C ASP A 303 -6.37 -3.11 -18.53
N TYR A 304 -7.13 -3.29 -17.44
CA TYR A 304 -6.83 -4.30 -16.42
C TYR A 304 -7.27 -5.72 -16.83
N GLY A 305 -7.84 -5.90 -18.03
CA GLY A 305 -8.36 -7.19 -18.47
C GLY A 305 -9.45 -7.73 -17.54
N ASP A 306 -9.30 -8.99 -17.13
CA ASP A 306 -10.17 -9.65 -16.15
C ASP A 306 -9.67 -9.53 -14.70
N GLY A 307 -8.66 -8.69 -14.45
CA GLY A 307 -8.02 -8.50 -13.15
C GLY A 307 -6.88 -9.49 -12.87
N THR A 308 -6.79 -10.62 -13.59
CA THR A 308 -5.69 -11.57 -13.40
C THR A 308 -4.36 -10.97 -13.82
N ILE A 309 -3.27 -11.43 -13.20
CA ILE A 309 -1.92 -10.92 -13.46
C ILE A 309 -1.00 -12.07 -13.84
N ASP A 310 -0.34 -11.95 -14.99
CA ASP A 310 0.68 -12.89 -15.43
C ASP A 310 1.94 -12.81 -14.55
N ASP A 311 2.45 -13.97 -14.13
CA ASP A 311 3.66 -14.07 -13.32
C ASP A 311 4.88 -13.48 -14.05
N GLY A 312 5.02 -13.77 -15.35
CA GLY A 312 6.12 -13.30 -16.17
C GLY A 312 6.13 -11.77 -16.31
N LEU A 313 4.94 -11.16 -16.36
CA LEU A 313 4.75 -9.72 -16.40
C LEU A 313 5.29 -9.03 -15.14
N LEU A 314 4.88 -9.48 -13.94
CA LEU A 314 5.42 -8.90 -12.69
C LEU A 314 6.86 -9.33 -12.40
N ALA A 315 7.28 -10.52 -12.81
CA ALA A 315 8.68 -10.92 -12.72
C ALA A 315 9.60 -9.98 -13.52
N ARG A 316 9.11 -9.44 -14.66
CA ARG A 316 9.86 -8.52 -15.52
C ARG A 316 9.73 -7.06 -15.12
N TYR A 317 8.52 -6.60 -14.79
CA TYR A 317 8.22 -5.16 -14.61
C TYR A 317 7.90 -4.76 -13.17
N GLY A 318 7.49 -5.71 -12.33
CA GLY A 318 7.22 -5.50 -10.91
C GLY A 318 8.44 -5.76 -10.02
N ALA A 319 8.26 -5.60 -8.72
CA ALA A 319 9.26 -5.96 -7.72
C ALA A 319 9.16 -7.46 -7.36
N THR A 320 10.30 -8.12 -7.13
CA THR A 320 10.37 -9.53 -6.69
C THR A 320 11.07 -9.66 -5.34
N ASN A 321 10.77 -10.76 -4.63
CA ASN A 321 11.42 -11.08 -3.35
C ASN A 321 11.32 -9.92 -2.34
N VAL A 322 10.12 -9.34 -2.23
CA VAL A 322 9.84 -8.24 -1.30
C VAL A 322 9.38 -8.81 0.04
N ILE A 323 10.05 -8.41 1.12
CA ILE A 323 9.72 -8.79 2.50
C ILE A 323 9.51 -7.52 3.32
N VAL A 324 8.35 -7.42 3.97
CA VAL A 324 8.05 -6.36 4.95
C VAL A 324 7.67 -7.04 6.25
N GLU A 325 8.59 -7.10 7.21
CA GLU A 325 8.41 -7.91 8.42
C GLU A 325 8.71 -7.20 9.75
N ASP A 326 7.94 -7.55 10.79
CA ASP A 326 8.20 -7.13 12.18
C ASP A 326 8.32 -5.61 12.37
N ASN A 327 7.65 -4.81 11.51
CA ASN A 327 7.64 -3.36 11.61
C ASN A 327 6.50 -2.87 12.49
N VAL A 328 6.66 -1.70 13.10
CA VAL A 328 5.60 -0.98 13.82
C VAL A 328 5.33 0.33 13.09
N VAL A 329 4.07 0.58 12.75
CA VAL A 329 3.62 1.85 12.17
C VAL A 329 2.55 2.45 13.07
N ASP A 330 2.89 3.56 13.75
CA ASP A 330 1.98 4.30 14.61
C ASP A 330 1.62 5.65 13.96
N ASP A 331 0.33 5.99 13.93
CA ASP A 331 -0.14 7.33 13.53
C ASP A 331 0.26 7.78 12.11
N ALA A 332 0.26 6.86 11.15
CA ALA A 332 0.39 7.23 9.74
C ALA A 332 -0.75 8.16 9.31
N GLY A 333 -0.40 9.16 8.50
CA GLY A 333 -1.34 10.17 8.01
C GLY A 333 -2.44 9.57 7.13
N GLY A 334 -2.04 8.72 6.19
CA GLY A 334 -2.88 7.83 5.40
C GLY A 334 -2.62 6.38 5.79
N ASP A 335 -2.29 5.55 4.81
CA ASP A 335 -2.08 4.12 4.95
C ASP A 335 -0.84 3.77 5.78
N ALA A 336 -0.89 2.63 6.51
CA ALA A 336 0.23 2.20 7.33
C ALA A 336 1.29 1.44 6.53
N ILE A 337 0.94 0.32 5.89
CA ILE A 337 1.87 -0.50 5.11
C ILE A 337 1.21 -0.90 3.79
N THR A 338 1.83 -0.56 2.66
CA THR A 338 1.34 -0.95 1.34
C THR A 338 2.46 -1.51 0.47
N VAL A 339 2.22 -2.69 -0.13
CA VAL A 339 3.08 -3.23 -1.19
C VAL A 339 2.40 -3.06 -2.54
N HIS A 340 3.13 -2.62 -3.56
CA HIS A 340 2.60 -2.26 -4.87
C HIS A 340 3.35 -3.02 -5.96
N TYR A 341 2.64 -3.55 -6.97
CA TYR A 341 3.25 -4.17 -8.15
C TYR A 341 4.31 -5.23 -7.82
N CYS A 342 4.08 -6.02 -6.79
CA CYS A 342 5.00 -7.05 -6.32
C CYS A 342 4.54 -8.46 -6.73
N LEU A 343 5.49 -9.29 -7.18
CA LEU A 343 5.27 -10.73 -7.34
C LEU A 343 5.59 -11.42 -6.02
N ARG A 344 4.57 -12.05 -5.42
CA ARG A 344 4.66 -12.85 -4.18
C ARG A 344 5.35 -12.13 -3.01
N PRO A 345 4.95 -10.88 -2.67
CA PRO A 345 5.48 -10.23 -1.49
C PRO A 345 5.06 -10.98 -0.22
N LEU A 346 5.93 -10.97 0.79
CA LEU A 346 5.64 -11.45 2.14
C LEU A 346 5.53 -10.26 3.09
N VAL A 347 4.35 -10.03 3.65
CA VAL A 347 4.09 -8.98 4.64
C VAL A 347 3.69 -9.66 5.95
N ARG A 348 4.59 -9.68 6.95
CA ARG A 348 4.34 -10.47 8.16
C ARG A 348 4.76 -9.86 9.49
N GLY A 349 4.08 -10.22 10.58
CA GLY A 349 4.50 -9.80 11.92
C GLY A 349 4.44 -8.29 12.18
N ASN A 350 3.85 -7.51 11.27
CA ASN A 350 3.81 -6.05 11.38
C ASN A 350 2.68 -5.61 12.31
N VAL A 351 2.82 -4.44 12.92
CA VAL A 351 1.81 -3.81 13.77
C VAL A 351 1.47 -2.42 13.24
N SER A 352 0.21 -2.22 12.86
CA SER A 352 -0.36 -0.90 12.55
C SER A 352 -1.19 -0.42 13.73
N ARG A 353 -1.00 0.84 14.17
CA ARG A 353 -1.87 1.51 15.15
C ARG A 353 -2.26 2.88 14.66
N ARG A 354 -3.57 3.16 14.63
CA ARG A 354 -4.14 4.47 14.31
C ARG A 354 -3.69 5.03 12.96
N ALA A 355 -3.69 4.18 11.93
CA ALA A 355 -3.57 4.61 10.54
C ALA A 355 -4.72 5.56 10.15
N ALA A 356 -4.57 6.21 8.99
CA ALA A 356 -5.55 7.13 8.41
C ALA A 356 -5.79 8.40 9.24
N ARG A 357 -4.81 8.84 10.03
CA ARG A 357 -4.94 9.95 10.99
C ARG A 357 -5.45 11.26 10.38
N TRP A 358 -5.05 11.56 9.14
CA TRP A 358 -5.40 12.81 8.44
C TRP A 358 -6.49 12.64 7.39
N ILE A 359 -6.99 11.42 7.19
CA ILE A 359 -8.05 11.12 6.22
C ILE A 359 -9.41 11.47 6.83
N ARG A 360 -9.69 12.77 6.97
CA ARG A 360 -10.92 13.30 7.58
C ARG A 360 -11.32 14.63 6.96
N ARG A 361 -12.64 14.90 6.89
CA ARG A 361 -13.22 16.02 6.10
C ARG A 361 -12.72 17.40 6.52
N ASP A 362 -12.37 17.58 7.79
CA ASP A 362 -11.95 18.85 8.40
C ASP A 362 -10.43 19.11 8.36
N VAL A 363 -9.63 18.14 7.89
CA VAL A 363 -8.18 18.28 7.69
C VAL A 363 -7.82 18.12 6.22
N TYR A 364 -8.34 17.09 5.57
CA TYR A 364 -8.17 16.81 4.15
C TYR A 364 -9.16 17.66 3.34
N THR A 365 -8.89 18.97 3.27
CA THR A 365 -9.85 19.99 2.83
C THR A 365 -9.64 20.49 1.40
N ALA A 366 -8.43 20.38 0.85
CA ALA A 366 -8.12 20.97 -0.46
C ALA A 366 -8.74 20.20 -1.64
N THR A 367 -9.08 18.93 -1.43
CA THR A 367 -9.79 18.07 -2.38
C THR A 367 -10.53 16.98 -1.61
N GLY A 368 -11.59 16.42 -2.20
CA GLY A 368 -12.22 15.20 -1.69
C GLY A 368 -11.79 13.92 -2.42
N ARG A 369 -10.91 14.03 -3.43
CA ARG A 369 -10.32 12.87 -4.11
C ARG A 369 -9.35 12.14 -3.19
N ASP A 370 -9.33 10.82 -3.28
CA ASP A 370 -8.39 9.95 -2.56
C ASP A 370 -8.36 10.16 -1.05
N ARG A 371 -9.47 10.65 -0.47
CA ARG A 371 -9.66 10.75 0.97
C ARG A 371 -10.09 9.39 1.52
N VAL A 372 -9.20 8.43 1.33
CA VAL A 372 -9.34 7.02 1.64
C VAL A 372 -8.00 6.47 2.13
N ALA A 373 -8.05 5.55 3.09
CA ALA A 373 -6.90 4.76 3.55
C ALA A 373 -7.35 3.54 4.36
N ALA A 374 -6.61 2.44 4.20
CA ALA A 374 -6.68 1.23 5.02
C ALA A 374 -5.39 1.10 5.87
N ALA A 375 -5.26 0.04 6.68
CA ALA A 375 -4.04 -0.19 7.45
C ALA A 375 -2.95 -0.90 6.64
N ILE A 376 -3.09 -2.20 6.37
CA ILE A 376 -2.04 -3.03 5.77
C ILE A 376 -2.60 -3.78 4.56
N TRP A 377 -2.07 -3.53 3.36
CA TRP A 377 -2.69 -4.04 2.13
C TRP A 377 -1.78 -4.09 0.88
N PRO A 378 -2.08 -4.90 -0.15
CA PRO A 378 -1.40 -4.88 -1.44
C PRO A 378 -2.18 -4.13 -2.54
N TRP A 379 -1.46 -3.52 -3.48
CA TRP A 379 -1.97 -2.97 -4.74
C TRP A 379 -1.30 -3.64 -5.94
N ARG A 380 -2.09 -4.15 -6.88
CA ARG A 380 -1.67 -4.78 -8.14
C ARG A 380 -0.55 -5.81 -7.97
N CYS A 381 -0.62 -6.56 -6.87
CA CYS A 381 0.30 -7.66 -6.58
C CYS A 381 -0.26 -8.99 -7.08
N LYS A 382 0.64 -9.95 -7.31
CA LYS A 382 0.30 -11.34 -7.59
C LYS A 382 0.68 -12.22 -6.41
N ASP A 383 -0.25 -13.04 -5.93
CA ASP A 383 -0.05 -14.02 -4.86
C ASP A 383 0.55 -13.40 -3.58
N ALA A 384 0.10 -12.19 -3.20
CA ALA A 384 0.59 -11.50 -2.01
C ALA A 384 0.19 -12.26 -0.74
N LEU A 385 1.15 -12.54 0.15
CA LEU A 385 0.90 -13.20 1.42
C LEU A 385 1.05 -12.19 2.57
N LEU A 386 -0.06 -11.94 3.26
CA LEU A 386 -0.13 -11.09 4.44
C LEU A 386 -0.50 -11.94 5.66
N GLU A 387 0.47 -12.19 6.55
CA GLU A 387 0.28 -13.11 7.68
C GLU A 387 0.81 -12.64 9.04
N HIS A 388 0.16 -13.04 10.13
CA HIS A 388 0.60 -12.69 11.49
C HIS A 388 0.71 -11.18 11.78
N ASN A 389 0.02 -10.34 11.00
CA ASN A 389 0.01 -8.90 11.21
C ASN A 389 -1.08 -8.50 12.21
N HIS A 390 -0.86 -7.39 12.91
CA HIS A 390 -1.84 -6.77 13.79
C HIS A 390 -2.24 -5.37 13.31
N ALA A 391 -3.54 -5.06 13.28
CA ALA A 391 -4.04 -3.74 12.90
C ALA A 391 -5.05 -3.21 13.92
N PHE A 392 -4.73 -2.07 14.53
CA PHE A 392 -5.49 -1.48 15.61
C PHE A 392 -5.99 -0.08 15.26
N GLY A 393 -7.30 0.09 15.22
CA GLY A 393 -7.92 1.40 15.18
C GLY A 393 -7.59 2.25 13.96
N THR A 394 -7.64 1.71 12.73
CA THR A 394 -7.66 2.53 11.51
C THR A 394 -8.77 3.58 11.61
N LEU A 395 -8.42 4.84 11.45
CA LEU A 395 -9.26 5.95 11.92
C LEU A 395 -10.20 6.52 10.85
N ASN A 396 -11.14 7.32 11.35
CA ASN A 396 -11.85 8.36 10.62
C ASN A 396 -12.90 7.92 9.58
N ALA A 397 -13.38 6.67 9.56
CA ALA A 397 -14.48 6.27 8.66
C ALA A 397 -15.71 7.19 8.80
N GLY A 398 -16.20 7.40 10.03
CA GLY A 398 -17.29 8.35 10.31
C GLY A 398 -16.94 9.83 10.03
N LEU A 399 -15.65 10.15 10.02
CA LEU A 399 -15.13 11.50 9.82
C LEU A 399 -14.63 11.76 8.40
N GLY A 400 -14.95 10.88 7.44
CA GLY A 400 -14.76 11.12 6.01
C GLY A 400 -13.69 10.31 5.31
N ASN A 401 -13.03 9.37 6.00
CA ASN A 401 -12.33 8.28 5.35
C ASN A 401 -13.35 7.39 4.63
N GLY A 402 -13.24 7.26 3.30
CA GLY A 402 -14.14 6.41 2.53
C GLY A 402 -13.92 4.91 2.75
N ASP A 403 -12.80 4.54 3.37
CA ASP A 403 -12.39 3.17 3.67
C ASP A 403 -12.37 2.95 5.20
N GLY A 404 -11.19 2.77 5.80
CA GLY A 404 -11.00 2.61 7.24
C GLY A 404 -10.82 1.18 7.73
N GLN A 405 -10.66 0.22 6.83
CA GLN A 405 -10.49 -1.20 7.15
C GLN A 405 -9.10 -1.51 7.73
N ALA A 406 -9.00 -2.63 8.44
CA ALA A 406 -7.70 -3.21 8.83
C ALA A 406 -6.95 -3.73 7.59
N TRP A 407 -7.66 -4.49 6.77
CA TRP A 407 -7.14 -5.21 5.62
C TRP A 407 -7.87 -4.78 4.36
N ASP A 408 -7.16 -4.72 3.25
CA ASP A 408 -7.76 -4.46 1.94
C ASP A 408 -7.14 -5.41 0.92
N ALA A 409 -7.97 -6.20 0.24
CA ALA A 409 -7.57 -6.89 -0.97
C ALA A 409 -8.03 -6.01 -2.13
N ASP A 410 -7.17 -5.05 -2.51
CA ASP A 410 -7.43 -4.14 -3.62
C ASP A 410 -7.19 -4.86 -4.97
N TYR A 411 -7.27 -4.11 -6.07
CA TYR A 411 -6.96 -4.58 -7.42
C TYR A 411 -5.68 -5.40 -7.41
N GLY A 412 -5.76 -6.65 -7.85
CA GLY A 412 -4.74 -7.64 -7.59
C GLY A 412 -5.26 -9.05 -7.78
N ASP A 413 -4.34 -10.01 -7.84
CA ASP A 413 -4.65 -11.40 -8.15
C ASP A 413 -4.02 -12.32 -7.11
N GLY A 414 -4.83 -13.06 -6.36
CA GLY A 414 -4.35 -14.12 -5.47
C GLY A 414 -3.94 -13.64 -4.07
N THR A 415 -4.42 -12.50 -3.59
CA THR A 415 -4.11 -12.00 -2.24
C THR A 415 -4.55 -13.00 -1.16
N VAL A 416 -3.64 -13.34 -0.25
CA VAL A 416 -3.90 -14.23 0.89
C VAL A 416 -3.67 -13.49 2.20
N TYR A 417 -4.73 -13.36 3.00
CA TYR A 417 -4.65 -12.96 4.41
C TYR A 417 -4.81 -14.16 5.32
N ARG A 418 -3.82 -14.47 6.16
CA ARG A 418 -3.96 -15.52 7.17
C ARG A 418 -3.33 -15.22 8.53
N TYR A 419 -3.94 -15.71 9.60
CA TYR A 419 -3.41 -15.59 10.96
C TYR A 419 -3.20 -14.14 11.44
N ASN A 420 -3.91 -13.19 10.86
CA ASN A 420 -3.85 -11.78 11.26
C ASN A 420 -4.85 -11.48 12.39
N TYR A 421 -4.56 -10.45 13.18
CA TYR A 421 -5.43 -9.96 14.24
C TYR A 421 -5.80 -8.49 14.00
N SER A 422 -7.07 -8.15 14.07
CA SER A 422 -7.52 -6.76 13.96
C SER A 422 -8.46 -6.38 15.10
N ALA A 423 -8.37 -5.12 15.56
CA ALA A 423 -9.31 -4.61 16.54
C ALA A 423 -9.60 -3.11 16.44
N GLY A 424 -10.88 -2.77 16.63
CA GLY A 424 -11.37 -1.39 16.75
C GLY A 424 -11.21 -0.53 15.50
N ASN A 425 -10.99 -1.12 14.32
CA ASN A 425 -10.80 -0.38 13.07
C ASN A 425 -12.13 0.24 12.61
N THR A 426 -12.15 1.53 12.28
CA THR A 426 -13.42 2.26 12.11
C THR A 426 -14.19 1.93 10.83
N GLY A 427 -13.53 1.37 9.80
CA GLY A 427 -14.15 0.96 8.53
C GLY A 427 -14.42 -0.54 8.42
N GLY A 428 -14.17 -1.32 9.46
CA GLY A 428 -14.37 -2.77 9.49
C GLY A 428 -13.09 -3.59 9.33
N THR A 429 -13.25 -4.91 9.14
CA THR A 429 -12.13 -5.85 9.14
C THR A 429 -11.41 -5.91 7.79
N VAL A 430 -12.09 -6.31 6.73
CA VAL A 430 -11.47 -6.53 5.41
C VAL A 430 -12.34 -5.97 4.28
N MET A 431 -11.69 -5.33 3.32
CA MET A 431 -12.24 -4.91 2.04
C MET A 431 -11.75 -5.84 0.91
N VAL A 432 -12.60 -6.07 -0.09
CA VAL A 432 -12.21 -6.59 -1.41
C VAL A 432 -12.63 -5.51 -2.41
N CYS A 433 -11.67 -4.74 -2.91
CA CYS A 433 -11.95 -3.44 -3.52
C CYS A 433 -12.19 -3.55 -5.02
N GLY A 434 -13.42 -3.24 -5.45
CA GLY A 434 -13.80 -3.14 -6.86
C GLY A 434 -13.64 -4.42 -7.69
N GLU A 435 -13.70 -4.27 -9.02
CA GLU A 435 -13.90 -5.40 -9.95
C GLU A 435 -12.63 -6.22 -10.24
N PHE A 436 -11.44 -5.60 -10.15
CA PHE A 436 -10.16 -6.24 -10.49
C PHE A 436 -9.43 -6.78 -9.25
N ALA A 437 -10.11 -6.86 -8.11
CA ALA A 437 -9.66 -7.61 -6.93
C ALA A 437 -10.13 -9.06 -7.04
N VAL A 438 -9.26 -9.94 -7.54
CA VAL A 438 -9.61 -11.32 -7.89
C VAL A 438 -8.80 -12.35 -7.12
N ASN A 439 -9.38 -13.54 -6.95
CA ASN A 439 -8.77 -14.72 -6.35
C ASN A 439 -8.33 -14.52 -4.89
N THR A 440 -9.04 -13.70 -4.13
CA THR A 440 -8.69 -13.39 -2.74
C THR A 440 -9.02 -14.56 -1.80
N THR A 441 -8.11 -14.85 -0.87
CA THR A 441 -8.33 -15.79 0.24
C THR A 441 -8.13 -15.07 1.58
N PHE A 442 -9.16 -15.07 2.43
CA PHE A 442 -9.11 -14.54 3.79
C PHE A 442 -9.42 -15.65 4.79
N GLN A 443 -8.40 -16.17 5.47
CA GLN A 443 -8.55 -17.37 6.30
C GLN A 443 -7.84 -17.34 7.66
N TYR A 444 -8.45 -17.96 8.67
CA TYR A 444 -7.84 -18.10 10.00
C TYR A 444 -7.42 -16.78 10.67
N ASN A 445 -8.12 -15.69 10.39
CA ASN A 445 -7.90 -14.39 11.02
C ASN A 445 -8.82 -14.21 12.23
N THR A 446 -8.44 -13.32 13.14
CA THR A 446 -9.25 -12.90 14.29
C THR A 446 -9.55 -11.41 14.21
N ALA A 447 -10.82 -11.03 14.34
CA ALA A 447 -11.25 -9.64 14.36
C ALA A 447 -12.09 -9.37 15.61
N VAL A 448 -11.86 -8.23 16.28
CA VAL A 448 -12.54 -7.86 17.53
C VAL A 448 -12.99 -6.41 17.48
N ASP A 449 -14.30 -6.16 17.62
CA ASP A 449 -14.87 -4.80 17.66
C ASP A 449 -14.51 -3.92 16.44
N ASP A 450 -14.13 -4.53 15.31
CA ASP A 450 -13.87 -3.81 14.06
C ASP A 450 -15.19 -3.29 13.48
N GLY A 451 -15.24 -1.96 13.28
CA GLY A 451 -16.38 -1.17 12.85
C GLY A 451 -17.26 -0.66 14.02
N ALA A 452 -17.07 -1.14 15.23
CA ALA A 452 -17.87 -0.71 16.38
C ALA A 452 -17.67 0.77 16.77
N ASN A 453 -16.55 1.36 16.35
CA ASN A 453 -16.10 2.70 16.73
C ASN A 453 -16.12 3.72 15.57
N ALA A 454 -17.10 3.66 14.65
CA ALA A 454 -17.33 4.78 13.73
C ALA A 454 -17.68 6.04 14.54
N ASP A 455 -16.64 6.83 14.89
CA ASP A 455 -16.67 7.88 15.91
C ASP A 455 -17.84 8.87 15.74
N TYR A 456 -18.85 8.68 16.59
CA TYR A 456 -19.69 9.66 17.27
C TYR A 456 -19.78 11.08 16.66
N SER A 457 -20.83 11.34 15.86
CA SER A 457 -21.71 12.50 16.13
C SER A 457 -23.10 12.31 15.50
N ARG A 458 -24.12 12.36 16.38
CA ARG A 458 -25.59 12.36 16.15
C ARG A 458 -26.27 10.99 15.96
N THR A 459 -26.84 10.53 17.08
CA THR A 459 -27.99 9.61 17.23
C THR A 459 -27.87 8.18 16.71
N GLY A 460 -27.71 7.23 17.64
CA GLY A 460 -28.06 5.81 17.43
C GLY A 460 -26.87 4.85 17.49
N CYS A 461 -27.00 3.81 18.30
CA CYS A 461 -26.07 2.68 18.41
C CYS A 461 -25.93 1.99 17.04
N GLN A 462 -24.73 1.98 16.42
CA GLN A 462 -24.48 1.24 15.18
C GLN A 462 -23.18 0.43 15.31
N THR A 463 -23.32 -0.88 15.49
CA THR A 463 -22.23 -1.85 15.39
C THR A 463 -21.96 -2.12 13.92
N GLN A 464 -20.94 -1.51 13.28
CA GLN A 464 -20.33 -2.17 12.11
C GLN A 464 -19.54 -3.34 12.70
N ALA A 465 -20.03 -4.56 12.50
CA ALA A 465 -19.21 -5.74 12.42
C ALA A 465 -19.70 -6.34 11.12
N GLY A 466 -18.91 -6.21 10.07
CA GLY A 466 -19.28 -6.62 8.73
C GLY A 466 -18.02 -6.61 7.91
N ALA A 467 -17.79 -7.68 7.16
CA ALA A 467 -17.11 -7.54 5.88
C ALA A 467 -17.96 -6.54 5.10
N ALA A 468 -17.70 -5.23 5.21
CA ALA A 468 -18.52 -4.22 4.57
C ALA A 468 -17.81 -3.86 3.27
N GLY A 469 -18.31 -4.43 2.18
CA GLY A 469 -17.79 -4.10 0.87
C GLY A 469 -17.95 -2.62 0.54
N ASN A 470 -16.93 -2.14 -0.16
CA ASN A 470 -17.02 -1.05 -1.10
C ASN A 470 -16.70 -1.65 -2.48
N THR A 471 -17.74 -2.16 -3.15
CA THR A 471 -17.66 -2.58 -4.56
C THR A 471 -18.50 -1.62 -5.38
N GLY A 472 -17.84 -0.64 -5.99
CA GLY A 472 -18.45 0.22 -6.98
C GLY A 472 -17.85 1.62 -7.00
N ASN A 473 -16.79 1.77 -7.80
CA ASN A 473 -16.33 2.97 -8.48
C ASN A 473 -16.33 4.30 -7.73
N ALA A 474 -15.18 4.97 -7.79
CA ALA A 474 -15.04 6.40 -7.56
C ALA A 474 -16.26 7.17 -8.06
N THR A 475 -17.00 7.77 -7.15
CA THR A 475 -17.72 9.00 -7.47
C THR A 475 -17.16 10.08 -6.56
N THR A 476 -16.73 11.15 -7.21
CA THR A 476 -16.55 12.49 -6.67
C THR A 476 -17.16 12.66 -5.29
N ALA A 477 -16.36 13.19 -4.37
CA ALA A 477 -16.79 13.94 -3.21
C ALA A 477 -18.21 14.52 -3.40
N GLY A 478 -19.19 13.81 -2.87
CA GLY A 478 -20.60 14.08 -3.11
C GLY A 478 -21.42 13.23 -2.16
N GLN A 479 -21.58 13.73 -0.93
CA GLN A 479 -22.77 13.55 -0.09
C GLN A 479 -23.51 12.20 -0.31
N GLY A 480 -22.90 11.08 0.06
CA GLY A 480 -23.62 9.82 0.24
C GLY A 480 -23.95 9.70 1.72
N GLU A 481 -25.21 9.90 2.07
CA GLU A 481 -25.70 9.67 3.43
C GLU A 481 -25.44 8.22 3.86
N ALA A 482 -25.29 8.00 5.17
CA ALA A 482 -25.41 6.66 5.74
C ALA A 482 -26.69 6.01 5.19
N PRO A 483 -26.73 4.68 4.97
CA PRO A 483 -27.93 4.03 4.44
C PRO A 483 -29.17 4.45 5.25
N GLU A 484 -30.19 4.99 4.58
CA GLU A 484 -31.47 5.44 5.16
C GLU A 484 -32.36 4.28 5.69
N ASP A 485 -31.81 3.07 5.85
CA ASP A 485 -32.51 1.93 6.43
C ASP A 485 -32.60 2.15 7.95
N GLY A 486 -33.71 2.74 8.40
CA GLY A 486 -33.98 3.24 9.74
C GLY A 486 -33.96 2.25 10.92
N ASP A 487 -33.19 1.16 10.88
CA ASP A 487 -32.95 0.28 12.04
C ASP A 487 -31.50 0.24 12.54
N GLY A 488 -30.52 0.72 11.75
CA GLY A 488 -29.12 0.84 12.18
C GLY A 488 -28.41 -0.48 12.55
N THR A 489 -28.96 -1.65 12.21
CA THR A 489 -28.33 -2.95 12.50
C THR A 489 -27.61 -3.52 11.28
N LEU A 490 -26.27 -3.60 11.36
CA LEU A 490 -25.46 -4.18 10.27
C LEU A 490 -25.32 -5.70 10.39
N GLY A 491 -25.12 -6.34 9.25
CA GLY A 491 -24.89 -7.77 9.13
C GLY A 491 -23.42 -8.14 9.28
N CYS A 492 -23.09 -9.21 10.02
CA CYS A 492 -21.70 -9.68 10.14
C CYS A 492 -21.09 -10.19 8.84
N ILE A 493 -21.94 -10.55 7.88
CA ILE A 493 -21.57 -10.79 6.48
C ILE A 493 -22.34 -9.77 5.62
N ASP A 494 -21.63 -8.89 4.92
CA ASP A 494 -22.21 -7.89 4.02
C ASP A 494 -21.49 -7.95 2.65
N LEU A 495 -22.17 -8.50 1.66
CA LEU A 495 -21.58 -8.79 0.35
C LEU A 495 -22.22 -7.92 -0.73
N PRO A 496 -21.90 -6.60 -0.78
CA PRO A 496 -22.51 -5.71 -1.74
C PRO A 496 -22.06 -5.99 -3.17
N GLY A 497 -22.93 -5.65 -4.12
CA GLY A 497 -22.63 -5.75 -5.55
C GLY A 497 -22.67 -7.20 -6.04
N ASN A 498 -21.87 -7.53 -7.06
CA ASN A 498 -21.90 -8.82 -7.76
C ASN A 498 -20.68 -9.73 -7.41
N PRO A 499 -20.50 -10.15 -6.14
CA PRO A 499 -19.36 -10.98 -5.78
C PRO A 499 -19.55 -12.43 -6.21
N ILE A 500 -18.44 -13.13 -6.38
CA ILE A 500 -18.36 -14.60 -6.35
C ILE A 500 -17.69 -14.98 -5.04
N ALA A 501 -18.49 -15.31 -4.02
CA ALA A 501 -17.98 -15.52 -2.67
C ALA A 501 -18.27 -16.92 -2.12
N ILE A 502 -17.30 -17.48 -1.38
CA ILE A 502 -17.53 -18.64 -0.51
C ILE A 502 -17.18 -18.24 0.91
N VAL A 503 -18.18 -18.21 1.79
CA VAL A 503 -18.04 -17.91 3.22
C VAL A 503 -18.29 -19.21 3.99
N ALA A 504 -17.21 -19.83 4.47
CA ALA A 504 -17.31 -21.15 5.09
C ALA A 504 -16.55 -21.30 6.40
N ASP A 505 -17.06 -22.14 7.30
CA ASP A 505 -16.30 -22.62 8.46
C ASP A 505 -15.87 -21.49 9.45
N ASN A 506 -16.59 -20.37 9.49
CA ASN A 506 -16.29 -19.24 10.38
C ASN A 506 -17.10 -19.29 11.68
N VAL A 507 -16.61 -18.61 12.73
CA VAL A 507 -17.35 -18.34 13.97
C VAL A 507 -17.60 -16.85 14.08
N PHE A 508 -18.88 -16.46 14.10
CA PHE A 508 -19.32 -15.08 14.32
C PHE A 508 -19.94 -14.96 15.72
N VAL A 509 -19.33 -14.17 16.58
CA VAL A 509 -19.92 -13.77 17.86
C VAL A 509 -20.53 -12.38 17.65
N ILE A 510 -21.84 -12.28 17.80
CA ILE A 510 -22.60 -11.09 17.43
C ILE A 510 -23.44 -10.58 18.61
N PRO A 511 -23.76 -9.28 18.67
CA PRO A 511 -24.66 -8.76 19.70
C PRO A 511 -26.06 -9.37 19.56
N PRO A 512 -26.89 -9.35 20.62
CA PRO A 512 -28.21 -9.99 20.61
C PRO A 512 -29.18 -9.43 19.55
N THR A 513 -28.96 -8.19 19.09
CA THR A 513 -29.72 -7.54 18.02
C THR A 513 -29.00 -7.56 16.66
N GLY A 514 -27.83 -8.20 16.56
CA GLY A 514 -27.04 -8.24 15.34
C GLY A 514 -27.64 -9.13 14.28
N ARG A 515 -27.52 -8.75 13.01
CA ARG A 515 -27.95 -9.57 11.88
C ARG A 515 -26.80 -10.49 11.43
N PRO A 516 -27.01 -11.80 11.23
CA PRO A 516 -25.97 -12.68 10.67
C PRO A 516 -25.55 -12.34 9.24
N LEU A 517 -26.47 -11.80 8.45
CA LEU A 517 -26.30 -11.62 7.01
C LEU A 517 -27.07 -10.39 6.52
N ARG A 518 -26.46 -9.64 5.60
CA ARG A 518 -27.06 -8.56 4.85
C ARG A 518 -27.16 -8.94 3.37
N GLU A 519 -28.31 -9.44 2.94
CA GLU A 519 -28.50 -10.01 1.60
C GLU A 519 -29.05 -9.02 0.58
N GLU A 520 -29.68 -7.94 1.04
CA GLU A 520 -30.36 -6.97 0.19
C GLU A 520 -29.41 -6.21 -0.74
N ARG A 521 -28.13 -6.11 -0.37
CA ARG A 521 -27.07 -5.45 -1.15
C ARG A 521 -26.35 -6.39 -2.12
N CYS A 522 -26.56 -7.71 -2.01
CA CYS A 522 -25.95 -8.70 -2.88
C CYS A 522 -26.74 -8.81 -4.19
N THR A 523 -26.05 -8.65 -5.30
CA THR A 523 -26.51 -8.85 -6.67
C THR A 523 -25.75 -9.97 -7.40
N GLY A 524 -24.83 -10.65 -6.71
CA GLY A 524 -24.04 -11.78 -7.23
C GLY A 524 -24.33 -13.11 -6.56
N THR A 525 -23.35 -14.01 -6.60
CA THR A 525 -23.47 -15.39 -6.08
C THR A 525 -22.57 -15.58 -4.87
N ALA A 526 -23.20 -15.89 -3.74
CA ALA A 526 -22.49 -16.24 -2.52
C ALA A 526 -22.93 -17.62 -2.00
N VAL A 527 -21.95 -18.47 -1.66
CA VAL A 527 -22.16 -19.72 -0.94
C VAL A 527 -21.78 -19.50 0.52
N ILE A 528 -22.77 -19.56 1.41
CA ILE A 528 -22.57 -19.43 2.85
C ILE A 528 -22.81 -20.81 3.46
N GLU A 529 -21.77 -21.44 4.00
CA GLU A 529 -21.87 -22.82 4.49
C GLU A 529 -21.07 -23.07 5.76
N ARG A 530 -21.55 -23.97 6.62
CA ARG A 530 -20.79 -24.43 7.81
C ARG A 530 -20.29 -23.32 8.75
N ASN A 531 -20.93 -22.15 8.77
CA ASN A 531 -20.63 -21.08 9.71
C ASN A 531 -21.40 -21.27 11.04
N THR A 532 -20.80 -20.82 12.14
CA THR A 532 -21.39 -20.81 13.48
C THR A 532 -21.68 -19.37 13.89
N PHE A 533 -22.92 -19.07 14.30
CA PHE A 533 -23.33 -17.77 14.83
C PHE A 533 -23.66 -17.89 16.32
N VAL A 534 -23.02 -17.05 17.14
CA VAL A 534 -23.15 -17.02 18.60
C VAL A 534 -23.63 -15.63 19.03
N PHE A 535 -24.85 -15.53 19.57
CA PHE A 535 -25.41 -14.25 20.01
C PHE A 535 -25.07 -13.98 21.48
N ARG A 536 -24.30 -12.92 21.76
CA ARG A 536 -23.96 -12.48 23.13
C ARG A 536 -25.24 -12.18 23.91
N GLY A 537 -25.31 -12.57 25.19
CA GLY A 537 -26.45 -12.29 26.07
C GLY A 537 -27.56 -13.36 26.09
N HIS A 538 -27.47 -14.42 25.29
CA HIS A 538 -28.19 -15.66 25.60
C HIS A 538 -27.38 -16.45 26.62
N SER A 539 -27.93 -16.65 27.82
CA SER A 539 -27.29 -17.45 28.86
C SER A 539 -27.00 -18.86 28.33
N THR A 540 -25.72 -19.22 28.23
CA THR A 540 -25.30 -20.61 28.23
C THR A 540 -25.48 -21.17 29.63
N ALA A 541 -26.69 -21.62 29.95
CA ALA A 541 -26.83 -22.63 30.99
C ALA A 541 -26.28 -23.94 30.39
N SER A 542 -25.03 -24.29 30.69
CA SER A 542 -24.59 -25.67 30.48
C SER A 542 -25.21 -26.53 31.59
N ALA A 543 -26.14 -27.39 31.20
CA ALA A 543 -26.49 -28.56 31.99
C ALA A 543 -26.78 -29.70 31.01
N ASN A 544 -25.92 -30.71 31.05
CA ASN A 544 -26.17 -32.01 30.44
C ASN A 544 -27.53 -32.55 30.93
N ALA A 545 -28.38 -33.00 29.98
CA ALA A 545 -29.39 -34.07 30.14
C ALA A 545 -30.62 -33.70 31.03
N VAL A 546 -31.91 -33.92 30.73
CA VAL A 546 -32.71 -34.70 29.74
C VAL A 546 -34.17 -34.07 29.76
N PRO A 547 -35.25 -34.71 29.21
CA PRO A 547 -35.96 -34.40 27.97
C PRO A 547 -37.36 -33.75 28.17
N GLY A 548 -37.85 -33.03 27.17
CA GLY A 548 -39.24 -32.58 27.16
C GLY A 548 -39.58 -31.69 25.98
N THR A 549 -39.91 -32.34 24.86
CA THR A 549 -40.82 -31.89 23.78
C THR A 549 -41.11 -30.39 23.65
N ILE A 550 -40.63 -29.77 22.57
CA ILE A 550 -41.14 -28.53 21.97
C ILE A 550 -41.20 -28.76 20.44
N PRO A 551 -42.28 -28.33 19.74
CA PRO A 551 -43.00 -29.12 18.72
C PRO A 551 -42.37 -29.24 17.31
N ASP A 552 -42.82 -30.30 16.61
CA ASP A 552 -42.51 -30.69 15.22
C ASP A 552 -43.11 -29.78 14.12
N GLU A 553 -42.96 -28.45 14.22
CA GLU A 553 -43.29 -27.56 13.09
C GLU A 553 -42.08 -26.72 12.69
N LEU A 554 -41.27 -27.27 11.78
CA LEU A 554 -40.60 -26.57 10.66
C LEU A 554 -39.65 -27.54 9.94
N VAL A 555 -40.20 -28.66 9.47
CA VAL A 555 -39.66 -29.40 8.33
C VAL A 555 -40.64 -29.16 7.19
N GLY A 556 -40.40 -28.10 6.43
CA GLY A 556 -41.19 -27.74 5.25
C GLY A 556 -40.24 -27.42 4.12
N ASN A 557 -40.38 -28.18 3.03
CA ASN A 557 -39.68 -27.97 1.77
C ASN A 557 -39.68 -26.50 1.36
N ALA A 558 -38.60 -26.09 0.71
CA ALA A 558 -38.50 -24.81 0.03
C ALA A 558 -39.71 -24.55 -0.87
N THR A 559 -40.49 -23.51 -0.56
CA THR A 559 -41.12 -22.57 -1.49
C THR A 559 -41.83 -21.46 -0.67
N GLY A 560 -41.40 -20.21 -0.86
CA GLY A 560 -42.15 -19.02 -0.42
C GLY A 560 -41.68 -18.36 0.88
N ASP A 561 -41.67 -17.03 0.85
CA ASP A 561 -41.49 -16.04 1.93
C ASP A 561 -41.38 -16.59 3.36
N ALA A 562 -40.15 -16.77 3.83
CA ALA A 562 -39.82 -16.83 5.25
C ALA A 562 -38.39 -16.33 5.46
N ALA A 563 -38.26 -14.99 5.54
CA ALA A 563 -37.13 -14.36 6.19
C ALA A 563 -37.06 -14.81 7.67
N ASP A 564 -35.85 -14.80 8.22
CA ASP A 564 -35.52 -15.06 9.64
C ASP A 564 -35.75 -16.49 10.14
N LYS A 565 -34.66 -17.29 10.21
CA LYS A 565 -34.33 -18.24 11.30
C LYS A 565 -33.07 -19.06 10.98
N LEU A 566 -31.89 -18.48 11.19
CA LEU A 566 -30.69 -19.27 11.49
C LEU A 566 -30.68 -19.52 13.01
N LEU A 567 -30.96 -20.76 13.41
CA LEU A 567 -30.97 -21.15 14.83
C LEU A 567 -29.54 -21.22 15.40
N PRO A 568 -29.33 -20.89 16.69
CA PRO A 568 -28.04 -21.06 17.36
C PRO A 568 -27.55 -22.51 17.27
N GLY A 569 -26.29 -22.71 16.85
CA GLY A 569 -25.62 -24.02 16.90
C GLY A 569 -25.93 -25.01 15.77
N LYS A 570 -26.45 -24.58 14.62
CA LYS A 570 -26.62 -25.43 13.42
C LYS A 570 -25.84 -24.88 12.22
N SER A 571 -25.16 -25.76 11.48
CA SER A 571 -24.60 -25.47 10.16
C SER A 571 -25.72 -25.45 9.12
N ALA A 572 -25.89 -24.34 8.41
CA ALA A 572 -26.76 -24.26 7.23
C ALA A 572 -25.89 -23.93 6.00
N THR A 573 -26.16 -24.61 4.88
CA THR A 573 -25.66 -24.20 3.56
C THR A 573 -26.74 -23.39 2.88
N ARG A 574 -26.45 -22.13 2.58
CA ARG A 574 -27.33 -21.22 1.84
C ARG A 574 -26.57 -20.70 0.62
N THR A 575 -27.08 -21.04 -0.55
CA THR A 575 -26.67 -20.39 -1.80
C THR A 575 -27.59 -19.20 -2.02
N ILE A 576 -27.02 -18.01 -2.16
CA ILE A 576 -27.74 -16.80 -2.55
C ILE A 576 -27.46 -16.62 -4.03
N ASP A 577 -28.50 -16.77 -4.85
CA ASP A 577 -28.48 -16.51 -6.29
C ASP A 577 -29.47 -15.37 -6.56
N ALA A 578 -28.95 -14.22 -6.98
CA ALA A 578 -29.75 -13.03 -7.32
C ALA A 578 -30.15 -12.99 -8.81
N ALA A 579 -30.22 -14.14 -9.49
CA ALA A 579 -30.68 -14.28 -10.87
C ALA A 579 -32.02 -13.52 -11.09
N GLY A 580 -31.94 -12.35 -11.74
CA GLY A 580 -33.10 -11.54 -12.10
C GLY A 580 -33.01 -10.04 -11.77
N LYS A 581 -32.02 -9.58 -11.00
CA LYS A 581 -31.76 -8.14 -10.84
C LYS A 581 -30.89 -7.65 -12.01
N THR A 582 -31.48 -6.92 -12.95
CA THR A 582 -30.77 -6.31 -14.09
C THR A 582 -29.76 -5.28 -13.59
N LEU A 583 -28.49 -5.51 -13.90
CA LEU A 583 -27.41 -4.53 -13.69
C LEU A 583 -27.53 -3.39 -14.72
N PRO A 584 -27.24 -2.14 -14.36
CA PRO A 584 -26.93 -1.10 -15.34
C PRO A 584 -25.69 -1.48 -16.16
N ASP A 585 -25.61 -1.10 -17.43
CA ASP A 585 -24.52 -1.46 -18.38
C ASP A 585 -23.09 -1.03 -17.95
N TRP A 586 -22.95 -0.29 -16.85
CA TRP A 586 -21.67 0.18 -16.27
C TRP A 586 -21.22 -0.60 -15.03
N TYR A 587 -21.90 -1.69 -14.65
CA TYR A 587 -21.59 -2.53 -13.48
C TYR A 587 -20.94 -3.86 -13.90
N PRO A 588 -19.60 -3.96 -13.93
CA PRO A 588 -18.90 -5.18 -14.31
C PRO A 588 -18.88 -6.23 -13.17
N SER A 589 -18.96 -7.49 -13.58
CA SER A 589 -18.85 -8.72 -12.76
C SER A 589 -17.39 -9.13 -12.61
N GLY A 590 -16.94 -9.64 -11.45
CA GLY A 590 -15.61 -10.30 -11.42
C GLY A 590 -14.91 -10.57 -10.09
N SER A 591 -15.20 -9.84 -9.01
CA SER A 591 -14.46 -10.00 -7.75
C SER A 591 -14.74 -11.36 -7.10
N SER A 592 -13.68 -12.10 -6.72
CA SER A 592 -13.82 -13.43 -6.09
C SER A 592 -13.14 -13.50 -4.72
N LEU A 593 -13.85 -14.12 -3.76
CA LEU A 593 -13.43 -14.22 -2.35
C LEU A 593 -13.69 -15.61 -1.77
N ALA A 594 -12.66 -16.22 -1.20
CA ALA A 594 -12.77 -17.35 -0.28
C ALA A 594 -12.53 -16.88 1.16
N TYR A 595 -13.59 -16.89 1.98
CA TYR A 595 -13.58 -16.41 3.37
C TYR A 595 -13.79 -17.57 4.33
N ARG A 596 -12.73 -18.07 4.99
CA ARG A 596 -12.80 -19.36 5.69
C ARG A 596 -12.11 -19.45 7.05
N GLY A 597 -12.71 -20.13 8.02
CA GLY A 597 -12.03 -20.49 9.27
C GLY A 597 -11.71 -19.31 10.19
N ASN A 598 -12.39 -18.16 10.02
CA ASN A 598 -12.13 -16.94 10.79
C ASN A 598 -12.94 -16.91 12.10
N ILE A 599 -12.43 -16.18 13.09
CA ILE A 599 -13.15 -15.87 14.34
C ILE A 599 -13.42 -14.37 14.38
N LEU A 600 -14.68 -13.97 14.39
CA LEU A 600 -15.11 -12.58 14.46
C LEU A 600 -15.88 -12.35 15.74
N LEU A 601 -15.42 -11.40 16.56
CA LEU A 601 -15.87 -11.18 17.93
C LEU A 601 -16.60 -9.86 18.13
#